data_AF-A0A965U3M7-F1
#
_entry.id   AF-A0A965U3M7-F1
#
_cell.length_a   1.000
_cell.length_b   1.000
_cell.length_c   1.000
_cell.angle_alpha   90.00
_cell.angle_beta   90.00
_cell.angle_gamma   90.00
#
_symmetry.space_group_name_H-M   'P 1'
#
loop_
_entity.id
_entity.type
_entity.pdbx_description
1 polymer ?
#
loop_
_entity_poly.entity_id
_entity_poly.type
_entity_poly.pdbx_seq_one_letter_code
_entity_poly.pdbx_strand_id
1 'polypeptide(L)' 'LPLGALTMTQECGVRFLTDYLEGDTYFKIHRPDHNLLRCRTQFTLAADIRRHLPKLTEIVSSVARG' A
#
# COMPACT_ATOMS: atom_id res chain seq x y z
N LEU A 1 -7.22 -10.72 -7.41
CA LEU A 1 -6.25 -10.40 -8.49
C LEU A 1 -5.10 -9.56 -7.91
N PRO A 2 -3.82 -9.88 -8.17
CA PRO A 2 -2.66 -9.18 -7.57
C PRO A 2 -2.59 -7.68 -7.85
N LEU A 3 -3.09 -7.25 -9.00
CA LEU A 3 -3.15 -5.82 -9.36
C LEU A 3 -4.00 -5.01 -8.37
N GLY A 4 -5.10 -5.58 -7.87
CA GLY A 4 -5.94 -4.90 -6.89
C GLY A 4 -5.20 -4.62 -5.58
N ALA A 5 -4.35 -5.55 -5.13
CA ALA A 5 -3.52 -5.35 -3.94
C ALA A 5 -2.52 -4.20 -4.16
N LEU A 6 -1.87 -4.15 -5.33
CA LEU A 6 -0.95 -3.05 -5.68
C LEU A 6 -1.66 -1.69 -5.65
N THR A 7 -2.81 -1.58 -6.33
CA THR A 7 -3.57 -0.33 -6.44
C THR A 7 -4.01 0.17 -5.06
N MET A 8 -4.60 -0.69 -4.23
CA MET A 8 -5.06 -0.32 -2.89
C MET A 8 -3.89 0.13 -1.99
N THR A 9 -2.76 -0.56 -2.05
CA THR A 9 -1.56 -0.18 -1.28
C THR A 9 -1.03 1.19 -1.73
N GLN A 10 -0.99 1.45 -3.03
CA GLN A 10 -0.57 2.76 -3.56
C GLN A 10 -1.54 3.88 -3.18
N GLU A 11 -2.85 3.65 -3.33
CA GLU A 11 -3.89 4.61 -2.93
C GLU A 11 -3.77 4.96 -1.44
N CYS A 12 -3.66 3.96 -0.56
CA CYS A 12 -3.47 4.18 0.87
C CYS A 12 -2.19 4.95 1.18
N GLY A 13 -1.08 4.63 0.50
CA GLY A 13 0.18 5.35 0.65
C GLY A 13 0.08 6.84 0.29
N VAL A 14 -0.60 7.16 -0.81
CA VAL A 14 -0.88 8.54 -1.22
C VAL A 14 -1.78 9.24 -0.20
N ARG A 15 -2.84 8.59 0.27
CA ARG A 15 -3.76 9.16 1.28
C ARG A 15 -3.04 9.50 2.59
N PHE A 16 -2.14 8.64 3.07
CA PHE A 16 -1.32 8.98 4.24
C PHE A 16 -0.36 10.14 3.97
N LEU A 17 0.23 10.22 2.77
CA LEU A 17 1.11 11.34 2.42
C LEU A 17 0.34 12.66 2.36
N THR A 18 -0.83 12.66 1.71
CA THR A 18 -1.70 13.84 1.62
C THR A 18 -2.10 14.30 3.00
N ASP A 19 -2.58 13.38 3.85
CA ASP A 19 -3.00 13.74 5.22
C ASP A 19 -1.84 14.32 6.04
N TYR A 20 -0.62 13.78 5.89
CA TYR A 20 0.57 14.35 6.53
C TYR A 20 0.87 15.78 6.06
N LEU A 21 0.75 16.05 4.75
CA LEU A 21 0.97 17.39 4.19
C LEU A 21 -0.13 18.39 4.58
N GLU A 22 -1.34 17.90 4.84
CA GLU A 22 -2.49 18.69 5.29
C GLU A 22 -2.53 18.88 6.81
N GLY A 23 -1.54 18.37 7.55
CA GLY A 23 -1.44 18.54 9.00
C GLY A 23 -2.17 17.50 9.83
N ASP A 24 -2.29 16.27 9.31
CA ASP A 24 -2.84 15.09 9.98
C ASP A 24 -4.30 15.27 10.46
N THR A 25 -5.19 15.67 9.55
CA THR A 25 -6.60 16.05 9.86
C THR A 25 -7.60 14.91 9.66
N TYR A 26 -7.26 13.90 8.87
CA TYR A 26 -8.14 12.80 8.51
C TYR A 26 -7.87 11.54 9.34
N PHE A 27 -6.62 11.08 9.42
CA PHE A 27 -6.26 9.87 10.17
C PHE A 27 -5.79 10.21 11.58
N LYS A 28 -6.30 9.47 12.57
CA LYS A 28 -5.82 9.60 13.96
C LYS A 28 -4.32 9.27 14.06
N ILE A 29 -3.55 10.21 14.60
CA ILE A 29 -2.12 10.06 14.90
C ILE A 29 -1.87 9.97 16.41
N HIS A 30 -0.67 9.49 16.78
CA HIS A 30 -0.22 9.36 18.18
C HIS A 30 1.09 10.11 18.45
N ARG A 31 1.76 10.58 17.39
CA ARG A 31 3.04 11.29 17.41
C ARG A 31 3.19 12.07 16.09
N PRO A 32 4.01 13.14 16.06
CA PRO A 32 4.41 13.77 14.81
C PRO A 32 4.97 12.74 13.82
N ASP A 33 4.76 12.95 12.52
CA ASP A 33 5.22 12.10 11.41
C ASP A 33 4.60 10.69 11.33
N HIS A 34 3.55 10.39 12.10
CA HIS A 34 2.96 9.05 12.09
C HIS A 34 2.41 8.67 10.70
N ASN A 35 1.73 9.59 10.00
CA ASN A 35 1.25 9.33 8.64
C ASN A 35 2.38 9.29 7.61
N LEU A 36 3.46 10.08 7.79
CA LEU A 36 4.66 9.96 6.96
C LEU A 36 5.29 8.56 7.05
N LEU A 37 5.39 8.01 8.27
CA LEU A 37 5.88 6.64 8.49
C LEU A 37 4.96 5.60 7.84
N ARG A 38 3.64 5.74 7.99
CA ARG A 38 2.66 4.85 7.34
C ARG A 38 2.81 4.88 5.81
N CYS A 39 2.92 6.07 5.23
CA CYS A 39 3.16 6.27 3.80
C CYS A 39 4.40 5.52 3.31
N ARG A 40 5.55 5.67 4.00
CA ARG A 40 6.80 4.97 3.66
C ARG A 40 6.65 3.45 3.66
N THR A 41 5.94 2.90 4.64
CA THR A 41 5.64 1.46 4.69
C THR A 41 4.78 1.02 3.51
N GLN A 42 3.72 1.78 3.18
CA GLN A 42 2.86 1.45 2.03
C GLN A 42 3.64 1.47 0.71
N PHE A 43 4.52 2.46 0.48
CA PHE A 43 5.33 2.50 -0.74
C PHE A 43 6.40 1.42 -0.80
N THR A 44 6.97 1.03 0.34
CA THR A 44 7.88 -0.14 0.41
C THR A 44 7.14 -1.41 0.03
N LEU A 45 5.94 -1.62 0.59
CA LEU A 45 5.09 -2.77 0.27
C LEU A 45 4.66 -2.75 -1.20
N ALA A 46 4.27 -1.59 -1.76
CA ALA A 46 3.92 -1.48 -3.17
C ALA A 46 5.10 -1.85 -4.09
N ALA A 47 6.32 -1.43 -3.74
CA ALA A 47 7.52 -1.82 -4.45
C ALA A 47 7.76 -3.34 -4.39
N ASP A 48 7.56 -3.97 -3.22
CA ASP A 48 7.66 -5.42 -3.07
C ASP A 48 6.59 -6.19 -3.84
N ILE A 49 5.33 -5.76 -3.77
CA ILE A 49 4.24 -6.34 -4.57
C ILE A 49 4.60 -6.27 -6.05
N ARG A 50 5.09 -5.11 -6.52
CA ARG A 50 5.50 -4.93 -7.91
C ARG A 50 6.66 -5.84 -8.32
N ARG A 51 7.66 -6.03 -7.45
CA ARG A 51 8.76 -6.99 -7.68
C ARG A 51 8.25 -8.43 -7.81
N HIS A 52 7.25 -8.81 -7.01
CA HIS A 52 6.74 -10.18 -6.93
C HIS A 52 5.46 -10.42 -7.75
N LEU A 53 5.02 -9.44 -8.56
CA LEU A 53 3.77 -9.51 -9.32
C LEU A 53 3.65 -10.78 -10.19
N PRO A 54 4.71 -11.24 -10.89
CA PRO A 54 4.66 -12.50 -11.64
C PRO A 54 4.35 -13.71 -10.74
N LYS A 55 5.00 -13.79 -9.57
CA LYS A 55 4.80 -14.90 -8.64
C LYS A 55 3.41 -14.88 -8.01
N LEU A 56 2.92 -13.69 -7.63
CA LEU A 56 1.56 -13.53 -7.13
C LEU A 56 0.52 -13.92 -8.17
N THR A 57 0.77 -13.62 -9.44
CA THR A 57 -0.11 -14.01 -10.55
C THR A 57 -0.15 -15.52 -10.72
N GLU A 58 1.01 -16.17 -10.71
CA GLU A 58 1.13 -17.64 -10.78
C GLU A 58 0.31 -18.32 -9.65
N ILE A 59 0.47 -17.85 -8.41
CA ILE A 59 -0.24 -18.38 -7.23
C ILE A 59 -1.76 -18.19 -7.37
N VAL A 60 -2.21 -16.99 -7.76
CA VAL A 60 -3.65 -16.74 -7.93
C VAL A 60 -4.21 -17.62 -9.05
N SER A 61 -3.48 -17.79 -10.16
CA SER A 61 -3.89 -18.68 -11.25
C SER A 61 -3.89 -20.15 -10.83
N SER A 62 -2.99 -20.61 -9.97
CA SER A 62 -3.00 -22.01 -9.50
C SER A 62 -4.20 -22.30 -8.60
N VAL A 63 -4.60 -21.33 -7.75
CA VAL A 63 -5.75 -21.48 -6.85
C VAL A 63 -7.07 -21.32 -7.58
N ALA A 64 -7.17 -20.37 -8.52
CA ALA A 64 -8.40 -20.11 -9.29
C ALA A 64 -8.77 -21.21 -10.31
N ARG A 65 -7.88 -22.19 -10.52
CA ARG A 65 -8.11 -23.35 -11.41
C ARG A 65 -8.58 -24.61 -10.66
N GLY A 66 -8.86 -24.51 -9.36
CA GLY A 66 -9.63 -25.50 -8.59
C GLY A 66 -11.08 -25.09 -8.49
#